data_AF-A0A4U1D2U5-F1
#
_entry.id   AF-A0A4U1D2U5-F1
#
_cell.length_a   1.000
_cell.length_b   1.000
_cell.length_c   1.000
_cell.angle_alpha   90.00
_cell.angle_beta   90.00
_cell.angle_gamma   90.00
#
_symmetry.space_group_name_H-M   'P 1'
#
loop_
_entity.id
_entity.type
_entity.pdbx_description
1 polymer ?
#
loop_
_entity_poly.entity_id
_entity_poly.type
_entity_poly.pdbx_seq_one_letter_code
_entity_poly.pdbx_strand_id
1 'polypeptide(L)'
;MQVYSGKLVIDLATIVDDADENIMKNNAHEALTSEVTHELRTILGAAGYLAGSVGATLEKVEDANPNDYSMIKSYVEQSKKDVQRVYNKANRSTFRIE
;
A
#
# COMPACT_ATOMS: atom_id res chain seq x y z
N MET A 1 -21.78 -24.91 7.41
CA MET A 1 -20.89 -23.74 7.22
C MET A 1 -20.28 -23.83 5.84
N GLN A 2 -20.09 -22.72 5.15
CA GLN A 2 -19.45 -22.68 3.82
C GLN A 2 -18.24 -21.75 3.87
N VAL A 3 -17.14 -22.15 3.25
CA VAL A 3 -15.90 -21.37 3.17
C VAL A 3 -15.80 -20.76 1.78
N TYR A 4 -15.59 -19.45 1.71
CA TYR A 4 -15.32 -18.74 0.47
C TYR A 4 -13.85 -18.34 0.46
N SER A 5 -13.18 -18.56 -0.68
CA SER A 5 -11.75 -18.30 -0.86
C SER A 5 -11.51 -17.54 -2.16
N GLY A 6 -10.53 -16.64 -2.17
CA GLY A 6 -10.20 -15.77 -3.29
C GLY A 6 -8.95 -14.95 -3.02
N LYS A 7 -8.72 -13.91 -3.83
CA LYS A 7 -7.59 -12.98 -3.70
C LYS A 7 -8.05 -11.52 -3.77
N LEU A 8 -7.44 -10.67 -2.96
CA LEU A 8 -7.49 -9.21 -3.11
C LEU A 8 -6.36 -8.80 -4.05
N VAL A 9 -6.67 -7.98 -5.06
CA VAL A 9 -5.68 -7.41 -5.98
C VAL A 9 -5.66 -5.90 -5.77
N ILE A 10 -4.46 -5.35 -5.60
CA ILE A 10 -4.21 -3.91 -5.47
C ILE A 10 -3.13 -3.56 -6.48
N ASP A 11 -3.46 -2.67 -7.41
CA ASP A 11 -2.50 -2.19 -8.40
C ASP A 11 -1.58 -1.14 -7.76
N LEU A 12 -0.27 -1.31 -7.93
CA LEU A 12 0.77 -0.47 -7.34
C LEU A 12 1.71 0.02 -8.44
N ALA A 13 2.10 1.30 -8.36
CA ALA A 13 3.11 1.90 -9.21
C ALA A 13 3.99 2.82 -8.37
N THR A 14 5.28 2.84 -8.67
CA THR A 14 6.26 3.74 -8.04
C THR A 14 7.30 4.17 -9.07
N ILE A 15 8.00 5.25 -8.77
CA ILE A 15 9.11 5.75 -9.57
C ILE A 15 10.35 5.69 -8.73
N VAL A 16 11.42 5.19 -9.32
CA VAL A 16 12.75 5.12 -8.72
C VAL A 16 13.72 5.89 -9.60
N ASP A 17 14.75 6.47 -8.98
CA ASP A 17 15.82 7.12 -9.72
C ASP A 17 16.63 6.09 -10.51
N ASP A 18 17.21 6.54 -11.63
CA ASP A 18 18.01 5.71 -12.52
C ASP A 18 19.28 5.19 -11.82
N ALA A 19 19.50 3.88 -11.88
CA ALA A 19 20.59 3.16 -11.23
C ALA A 19 20.76 1.76 -11.84
N ASP A 20 21.68 0.95 -11.30
CA ASP A 20 21.75 -0.47 -11.66
C ASP A 20 20.42 -1.19 -11.36
N GLU A 21 20.05 -2.15 -12.20
CA GLU A 21 18.74 -2.84 -12.13
C GLU A 21 18.42 -3.41 -10.74
N ASN A 22 19.41 -4.02 -10.06
CA ASN A 22 19.22 -4.56 -8.72
C ASN A 22 18.95 -3.46 -7.68
N ILE A 23 19.57 -2.28 -7.84
CA ILE A 23 19.34 -1.13 -6.96
C ILE A 23 17.95 -0.57 -7.22
N MET A 24 17.57 -0.36 -8.49
CA MET A 24 16.23 0.09 -8.86
C MET A 24 15.14 -0.85 -8.33
N LYS A 25 15.35 -2.16 -8.47
CA LYS A 25 14.44 -3.18 -7.95
C LYS A 25 14.31 -3.10 -6.43
N ASN A 26 15.42 -2.96 -5.70
CA ASN A 26 15.36 -2.81 -4.24
C ASN A 26 14.63 -1.53 -3.83
N ASN A 27 14.94 -0.40 -4.48
CA ASN A 27 14.29 0.88 -4.22
C ASN A 27 12.79 0.83 -4.50
N ALA A 28 12.36 0.10 -5.54
CA ALA A 28 10.94 -0.07 -5.85
C ALA A 28 10.19 -0.76 -4.70
N HIS A 29 10.86 -1.62 -3.93
CA HIS A 29 10.26 -2.36 -2.81
C HIS A 29 10.54 -1.73 -1.44
N GLU A 30 11.34 -0.66 -1.34
CA GLU A 30 11.81 -0.12 -0.06
C GLU A 30 10.65 0.24 0.90
N ALA A 31 9.57 0.80 0.36
CA ALA A 31 8.40 1.18 1.14
C ALA A 31 7.45 0.02 1.48
N LEU A 32 7.67 -1.18 0.93
CA LEU A 32 6.87 -2.39 1.20
C LEU A 32 7.37 -3.10 2.46
N THR A 33 7.33 -2.40 3.59
CA THR A 33 7.90 -2.89 4.85
C THR A 33 7.02 -3.96 5.53
N SER A 34 7.57 -4.63 6.54
CA SER A 34 6.82 -5.56 7.40
C SER A 34 5.65 -4.89 8.11
N GLU A 35 5.77 -3.62 8.46
CA GLU A 35 4.71 -2.84 9.12
C GLU A 35 3.50 -2.67 8.19
N VAL A 36 3.72 -2.27 6.94
CA VAL A 36 2.65 -2.09 5.95
C VAL A 36 1.88 -3.40 5.72
N THR A 37 2.61 -4.51 5.55
CA THR A 37 2.00 -5.83 5.35
C THR A 37 1.25 -6.32 6.60
N HIS A 38 1.75 -6.02 7.80
CA HIS A 38 1.10 -6.33 9.06
C HIS A 38 -0.21 -5.55 9.26
N GLU A 39 -0.22 -4.25 8.93
CA GLU A 39 -1.40 -3.41 9.03
C GLU A 39 -2.51 -3.86 8.08
N LEU A 40 -2.19 -4.14 6.82
CA LEU A 40 -3.14 -4.70 5.86
C LEU A 40 -3.76 -5.99 6.38
N ARG A 41 -2.94 -6.89 6.93
CA ARG A 41 -3.39 -8.15 7.53
C ARG A 41 -4.32 -7.91 8.72
N THR A 42 -4.02 -6.92 9.55
CA THR A 42 -4.82 -6.55 10.73
C THR A 42 -6.18 -5.98 10.32
N ILE A 43 -6.22 -5.09 9.32
CA ILE A 43 -7.46 -4.51 8.79
C ILE A 43 -8.35 -5.61 8.18
N LEU A 44 -7.78 -6.49 7.36
CA LEU A 44 -8.51 -7.62 6.77
C LEU A 44 -9.04 -8.58 7.85
N GLY A 45 -8.22 -8.87 8.87
CA GLY A 45 -8.62 -9.68 10.02
C GLY A 45 -9.79 -9.07 10.80
N ALA A 46 -9.75 -7.76 11.05
CA ALA A 46 -10.84 -7.03 11.71
C ALA A 46 -12.14 -7.05 10.89
N ALA A 47 -12.05 -7.14 9.56
CA ALA A 47 -13.19 -7.28 8.65
C ALA A 47 -13.67 -8.74 8.48
N GLY A 48 -13.06 -9.71 9.17
CA GLY A 48 -13.47 -11.13 9.14
C GLY A 48 -12.76 -11.98 8.09
N TYR A 49 -11.72 -11.47 7.43
CA TYR A 49 -10.94 -12.21 6.44
C TYR A 49 -9.67 -12.82 7.03
N LEU A 50 -9.36 -14.06 6.64
CA LEU A 50 -8.07 -14.67 6.92
C LEU A 50 -7.08 -14.36 5.80
N ALA A 51 -6.18 -13.40 6.01
CA ALA A 51 -5.03 -13.18 5.14
C ALA A 51 -3.83 -13.97 5.66
N GLY A 52 -3.45 -15.07 4.98
CA GLY A 52 -2.35 -15.95 5.39
C GLY A 52 -0.95 -15.35 5.19
N SER A 53 -0.76 -14.64 4.09
CA SER A 53 0.43 -13.86 3.78
C SER A 53 0.02 -12.63 2.97
N VAL A 54 0.77 -11.54 3.13
CA VAL A 54 0.62 -10.31 2.32
C VAL A 54 2.01 -9.98 1.80
N GLY A 55 2.11 -9.74 0.50
CA GLY A 55 3.34 -9.37 -0.16
C GLY A 55 3.03 -8.74 -1.52
N ALA A 56 4.02 -8.08 -2.10
CA ALA A 56 3.93 -7.48 -3.42
C ALA A 56 5.26 -7.65 -4.15
N THR A 57 5.19 -7.67 -5.47
CA THR A 57 6.35 -7.71 -6.36
C THR A 57 6.15 -6.63 -7.41
N LEU A 58 7.13 -5.75 -7.54
CA LEU A 58 7.16 -4.67 -8.50
C LEU A 58 8.23 -4.99 -9.56
N GLU A 59 7.83 -4.92 -10.82
CA GLU A 59 8.68 -5.17 -11.97
C GLU A 59 8.74 -3.92 -12.85
N LYS A 60 9.88 -3.70 -13.52
CA LYS A 60 9.98 -2.63 -14.51
C LYS A 60 9.09 -2.99 -15.70
N VAL A 61 8.12 -2.12 -16.00
CA VAL A 61 7.23 -2.27 -17.16
C VAL A 61 7.76 -1.45 -18.34
N GLU A 62 8.07 -0.17 -18.10
CA GLU A 62 8.61 0.77 -19.08
C GLU A 62 9.34 1.92 -18.37
N ASP A 63 10.03 2.77 -19.14
CA ASP A 63 10.62 3.99 -18.61
C ASP A 63 9.53 5.04 -18.37
N ALA A 64 9.55 5.69 -17.19
CA ALA A 64 8.55 6.68 -16.84
C ALA A 64 8.61 7.89 -17.77
N ASN A 65 7.46 8.25 -18.36
CA ASN A 65 7.34 9.49 -19.11
C ASN A 65 7.06 10.67 -18.14
N PRO A 66 7.18 11.94 -18.60
CA PRO A 66 6.94 13.10 -17.75
C PRO A 66 5.53 13.15 -17.11
N ASN A 67 4.51 12.60 -17.79
CA ASN A 67 3.17 12.53 -17.24
C ASN A 67 3.09 11.50 -16.11
N ASP A 68 3.65 10.30 -16.28
CA ASP A 68 3.73 9.28 -15.22
C ASP A 68 4.42 9.85 -13.99
N TYR A 69 5.54 10.55 -14.21
CA TYR A 69 6.28 11.25 -13.15
C TYR A 69 5.40 12.23 -12.39
N SER A 70 4.74 13.14 -13.10
CA SER A 70 3.88 14.15 -12.49
C SER A 70 2.71 13.54 -11.72
N MET A 71 2.09 12.50 -12.28
CA MET A 71 0.90 11.86 -11.73
C MET A 71 1.24 11.08 -10.46
N ILE A 72 2.23 10.19 -10.52
CA ILE A 72 2.63 9.37 -9.37
C ILE A 72 3.13 10.27 -8.24
N LYS A 73 3.95 11.29 -8.55
CA LYS A 73 4.46 12.21 -7.53
C LYS A 73 3.35 13.02 -6.87
N SER A 74 2.40 13.56 -7.65
CA SER A 74 1.26 14.29 -7.10
C SER A 74 0.39 13.40 -6.20
N TYR A 75 0.14 12.16 -6.63
CA TYR A 75 -0.61 11.18 -5.83
C TYR A 75 0.10 10.84 -4.51
N VAL A 76 1.41 10.62 -4.55
CA VAL A 76 2.23 10.36 -3.35
C VAL A 76 2.21 11.55 -2.40
N GLU A 77 2.36 12.77 -2.89
CA GLU A 77 2.33 13.98 -2.07
C GLU A 77 0.97 14.18 -1.40
N GLN A 78 -0.13 13.93 -2.11
CA GLN A 78 -1.47 13.99 -1.55
C GLN A 78 -1.69 12.89 -0.51
N SER A 79 -1.28 11.66 -0.83
CA SER A 79 -1.40 10.51 0.07
C SER A 79 -0.59 10.68 1.36
N LYS A 80 0.59 11.31 1.32
CA LYS A 80 1.37 11.68 2.53
C LYS A 80 0.62 12.65 3.45
N LYS A 81 -0.23 13.52 2.90
CA LYS A 81 -1.10 14.40 3.70
C LYS A 81 -2.28 13.62 4.27
N ASP A 82 -2.88 12.75 3.48
CA ASP A 82 -4.08 11.99 3.87
C ASP A 82 -3.78 10.87 4.85
N VAL A 83 -2.60 10.26 4.80
CA VAL A 83 -2.22 9.17 5.72
C VAL A 83 -2.23 9.62 7.18
N GLN A 84 -1.96 10.90 7.43
CA GLN A 84 -2.09 11.48 8.76
C GLN A 84 -3.54 11.39 9.27
N ARG A 85 -4.55 11.55 8.40
CA ARG A 85 -5.96 11.41 8.78
C ARG A 85 -6.33 9.96 9.12
N VAL A 86 -5.69 8.99 8.46
CA VAL A 86 -5.89 7.55 8.70
C VAL A 86 -5.31 7.15 10.05
N TYR A 87 -4.08 7.56 10.36
CA TYR A 87 -3.41 7.18 11.62
C TYR A 87 -3.74 8.09 12.82
N ASN A 88 -4.41 9.23 12.61
CA ASN A 88 -4.78 10.10 13.71
C ASN A 88 -5.84 9.43 14.61
N LYS A 89 -5.39 8.92 15.76
CA LYS A 89 -6.21 8.24 16.79
C LYS A 89 -7.36 9.10 17.35
N ALA A 90 -7.38 10.40 17.08
CA ALA A 90 -8.48 11.30 17.41
C ALA A 90 -9.75 11.08 16.55
N ASN A 91 -9.66 10.39 15.41
CA ASN A 91 -10.82 10.02 14.57
C ASN A 91 -11.61 8.80 15.11
N ARG A 92 -11.35 8.35 16.34
CA ARG A 92 -12.22 7.40 17.04
C ARG A 92 -13.49 8.11 17.51
N SER A 93 -14.52 8.11 16.66
CA SER A 93 -15.88 8.46 17.11
C SER A 93 -16.35 7.39 18.10
N THR A 94 -16.30 7.73 19.39
CA THR A 94 -16.78 6.84 20.47
C THR A 94 -18.25 7.17 20.67
N PHE A 95 -19.14 6.36 20.11
CA PHE A 95 -20.57 6.50 20.36
C PHE A 95 -20.92 5.69 21.61
N ARG A 96 -21.36 6.38 22.66
CA ARG A 96 -22.07 5.73 23.77
C ARG A 96 -23.47 5.40 23.26
N ILE A 97 -23.82 4.12 23.30
CA ILE A 97 -25.21 3.69 23.14
C ILE A 97 -25.87 3.93 24.49
N GLU A 98 -26.85 4.83 24.52
CA GLU A 98 -27.78 4.98 25.66
C GLU A 98 -28.89 3.93 25.59
#